data_AF-A0A7Y1X6M5-F1
#
_entry.id   AF-A0A7Y1X6M5-F1
#
_cell.length_a   1.000
_cell.length_b   1.000
_cell.length_c   1.000
_cell.angle_alpha   90.00
_cell.angle_beta   90.00
_cell.angle_gamma   90.00
#
_symmetry.space_group_name_H-M   'P 1'
#
loop_
_entity.id
_entity.type
_entity.pdbx_description
1 polymer ?
#
loop_
_entity_poly.entity_id
_entity_poly.type
_entity_poly.pdbx_seq_one_letter_code
_entity_poly.pdbx_strand_id
1 'polypeptide(L)'
;MAKRGFLNVRRDHRDATMDLARLNREMALQMIILASQTGEKKPLIDAVISLRTADELYRQDTTPIENAEIHNKLGDVLLGIGKNEDDMEALDYAILSYRSAITLASLLGAEGLRESARKNYALAKSYRGISEPRPSISLMGAA
;
A
#
# COMPACT_ATOMS: atom_id res chain seq x y z
N MET A 1 -26.05 30.21 17.86
CA MET A 1 -25.94 28.83 18.38
C MET A 1 -25.67 27.74 17.31
N ALA A 2 -25.53 28.05 16.01
CA ALA A 2 -25.39 27.03 14.95
C ALA A 2 -24.00 26.35 14.82
N LYS A 3 -22.92 26.90 15.38
CA LYS A 3 -21.55 26.33 15.22
C LYS A 3 -21.32 25.00 15.96
N ARG A 4 -22.09 24.71 17.02
CA ARG A 4 -21.87 23.53 17.88
C ARG A 4 -22.33 22.21 17.25
N GLY A 5 -23.42 22.24 16.47
CA GLY A 5 -23.94 21.06 15.76
C GLY A 5 -23.06 20.58 14.60
N PHE A 6 -22.53 21.53 13.80
CA PHE A 6 -21.62 21.19 12.69
C PHE A 6 -20.27 20.61 13.15
N LEU A 7 -19.78 21.04 14.32
CA LEU A 7 -18.55 20.50 14.90
C LEU A 7 -18.75 19.06 15.38
N ASN A 8 -19.92 18.73 15.95
CA ASN A 8 -20.23 17.37 16.38
C ASN A 8 -20.41 16.42 15.18
N VAL A 9 -21.18 16.80 14.16
CA VAL A 9 -21.37 15.96 12.95
C VAL A 9 -20.04 15.69 12.23
N ARG A 10 -19.14 16.68 12.15
CA ARG A 10 -17.81 16.47 11.58
C ARG A 10 -16.91 15.58 12.43
N ARG A 11 -17.12 15.56 13.75
CA ARG A 11 -16.38 14.72 14.68
C ARG A 11 -16.89 13.28 14.61
N ASP A 12 -18.20 13.09 14.67
CA ASP A 12 -18.86 11.78 14.55
C ASP A 12 -18.55 11.11 13.21
N HIS A 13 -18.54 11.88 12.11
CA HIS A 13 -18.12 11.35 10.81
C HIS A 13 -16.63 10.99 10.81
N ARG A 14 -15.75 11.79 11.42
CA ARG A 14 -14.32 11.46 11.52
C ARG A 14 -14.10 10.16 12.31
N ASP A 15 -14.75 10.02 13.45
CA ASP A 15 -14.58 8.86 14.33
C ASP A 15 -15.09 7.58 13.66
N ALA A 16 -16.27 7.64 13.03
CA ALA A 16 -16.79 6.53 12.23
C ALA A 16 -15.84 6.13 11.08
N THR A 17 -15.11 7.09 10.51
CA THR A 17 -14.16 6.82 9.43
C THR A 17 -12.85 6.22 9.95
N MET A 18 -12.42 6.57 11.17
CA MET A 18 -11.27 5.94 11.81
C MET A 18 -11.57 4.49 12.25
N ASP A 19 -12.79 4.23 12.73
CA ASP A 19 -13.23 2.87 13.06
C ASP A 19 -13.28 1.98 11.82
N LEU A 20 -13.78 2.52 10.70
CA LEU A 20 -13.74 1.81 9.41
C LEU A 20 -12.29 1.52 8.98
N ALA A 21 -11.38 2.49 9.12
CA ALA A 21 -9.96 2.29 8.82
C ALA A 21 -9.31 1.22 9.72
N ARG A 22 -9.72 1.12 10.99
CA ARG A 22 -9.28 0.05 11.90
C ARG A 22 -9.81 -1.32 11.45
N LEU A 23 -11.09 -1.41 11.14
CA LEU A 23 -11.71 -2.66 10.70
C LEU A 23 -11.06 -3.15 9.39
N ASN A 24 -10.83 -2.26 8.43
CA ASN A 24 -10.18 -2.59 7.17
C ASN A 24 -8.76 -3.17 7.38
N ARG A 25 -8.02 -2.65 8.36
CA ARG A 25 -6.71 -3.22 8.74
C ARG A 25 -6.82 -4.63 9.31
N GLU A 26 -7.73 -4.85 10.25
CA GLU A 26 -7.93 -6.15 10.89
C GLU A 26 -8.32 -7.20 9.86
N MET A 27 -9.21 -6.84 8.91
CA MET A 27 -9.58 -7.69 7.79
C MET A 27 -8.39 -7.99 6.86
N ALA A 28 -7.58 -6.99 6.53
CA ALA A 28 -6.39 -7.19 5.69
C ALA A 28 -5.38 -8.15 6.33
N LEU A 29 -5.18 -8.09 7.65
CA LEU A 29 -4.32 -9.04 8.37
C LEU A 29 -4.86 -10.46 8.27
N GLN A 30 -6.18 -10.66 8.42
CA GLN A 30 -6.81 -11.97 8.24
C GLN A 30 -6.64 -12.50 6.82
N MET A 31 -6.79 -11.64 5.81
CA MET A 31 -6.62 -12.00 4.40
C MET A 31 -5.17 -12.38 4.06
N ILE A 32 -4.18 -11.71 4.65
CA ILE A 32 -2.76 -12.11 4.55
C ILE A 32 -2.56 -13.53 5.08
N ILE A 33 -3.10 -13.82 6.27
CA ILE A 33 -2.97 -15.14 6.88
C ILE A 33 -3.64 -16.20 6.01
N LEU A 34 -4.86 -15.95 5.53
CA LEU A 34 -5.59 -16.89 4.69
C LEU A 34 -4.84 -17.15 3.38
N ALA A 35 -4.38 -16.11 2.69
CA ALA A 35 -3.66 -16.27 1.43
C ALA A 35 -2.32 -17.01 1.60
N SER A 36 -1.65 -16.84 2.75
CA SER A 36 -0.45 -17.62 3.06
C SER A 36 -0.72 -19.13 3.20
N GLN A 37 -1.97 -19.50 3.48
CA GLN A 37 -2.40 -20.90 3.62
C GLN A 37 -3.01 -21.46 2.32
N THR A 38 -3.68 -20.63 1.52
CA THR A 38 -4.47 -21.08 0.36
C THR A 38 -3.88 -20.69 -1.00
N GLY A 39 -2.98 -19.72 -1.05
CA GLY A 39 -2.49 -19.11 -2.30
C GLY A 39 -3.49 -18.16 -2.97
N GLU A 40 -4.65 -17.90 -2.36
CA GLU A 40 -5.69 -17.08 -3.00
C GLU A 40 -5.32 -15.59 -3.01
N LYS A 41 -5.11 -15.05 -4.21
CA LYS A 41 -4.82 -13.61 -4.41
C LYS A 41 -6.03 -12.69 -4.28
N LYS A 42 -7.24 -13.16 -4.57
CA LYS A 42 -8.43 -12.29 -4.68
C LYS A 42 -8.76 -11.54 -3.37
N PRO A 43 -8.78 -12.20 -2.20
CA PRO A 43 -8.96 -11.50 -0.93
C PRO A 43 -7.87 -10.45 -0.66
N LEU A 44 -6.62 -10.71 -1.06
CA LEU A 44 -5.53 -9.73 -0.91
C LEU A 44 -5.75 -8.49 -1.78
N ILE A 45 -6.20 -8.68 -3.02
CA ILE A 45 -6.50 -7.58 -3.94
C ILE A 45 -7.61 -6.70 -3.37
N ASP A 46 -8.68 -7.32 -2.86
CA ASP A 46 -9.80 -6.59 -2.25
C ASP A 46 -9.34 -5.83 -0.97
N ALA A 47 -8.40 -6.39 -0.19
CA ALA A 47 -7.77 -5.69 0.93
C ALA A 47 -6.99 -4.46 0.48
N VAL A 48 -6.17 -4.58 -0.56
CA VAL A 48 -5.39 -3.45 -1.12
C VAL A 48 -6.33 -2.33 -1.56
N ILE A 49 -7.43 -2.65 -2.25
CA ILE A 49 -8.39 -1.65 -2.71
C ILE A 49 -9.05 -0.95 -1.51
N SER A 50 -9.55 -1.73 -0.55
CA SER A 50 -10.24 -1.23 0.65
C SER A 50 -9.36 -0.39 1.57
N LEU A 51 -8.06 -0.71 1.67
CA LEU A 51 -7.11 0.10 2.46
C LEU A 51 -6.75 1.38 1.73
N ARG A 52 -6.53 1.33 0.40
CA ARG A 52 -6.15 2.50 -0.38
C ARG A 52 -7.20 3.58 -0.42
N THR A 53 -8.49 3.23 -0.36
CA THR A 53 -9.56 4.24 -0.22
C THR A 53 -9.52 4.93 1.14
N ALA A 54 -9.01 4.27 2.19
CA ALA A 54 -8.81 4.86 3.50
C ALA A 54 -7.50 5.68 3.61
N ASP A 55 -6.50 5.41 2.74
CA ASP A 55 -5.21 6.11 2.75
C ASP A 55 -5.35 7.63 2.54
N GLU A 56 -6.37 8.09 1.82
CA GLU A 56 -6.62 9.52 1.57
C GLU A 56 -6.92 10.31 2.85
N LEU A 57 -7.29 9.62 3.92
CA LEU A 57 -7.68 10.20 5.19
C LEU A 57 -6.53 10.27 6.20
N TYR A 58 -5.39 9.68 5.83
CA TYR A 58 -4.22 9.56 6.68
C TYR A 58 -3.47 10.89 6.79
N ARG A 59 -3.06 11.19 8.02
CA ARG A 59 -2.34 12.40 8.41
C ARG A 59 -1.22 11.99 9.34
N GLN A 60 -0.09 12.69 9.27
CA GLN A 60 1.10 12.37 10.06
C GLN A 60 0.81 12.12 11.54
N ASP A 61 -0.07 12.91 12.16
CA ASP A 61 -0.35 12.85 13.60
C ASP A 61 -1.32 11.71 14.00
N THR A 62 -2.05 11.14 13.04
CA THR A 62 -3.17 10.21 13.32
C THR A 62 -3.02 8.86 12.63
N THR A 63 -2.04 8.71 11.75
CA THR A 63 -1.84 7.47 10.98
C THR A 63 -0.99 6.50 11.77
N PRO A 64 -1.54 5.32 12.13
CA PRO A 64 -0.74 4.26 12.75
C PRO A 64 0.32 3.73 11.78
N ILE A 65 1.51 3.42 12.29
CA ILE A 65 2.60 2.83 11.48
C ILE A 65 2.20 1.47 10.89
N GLU A 66 1.31 0.77 11.57
CA GLU A 66 0.74 -0.51 11.16
C GLU A 66 0.06 -0.43 9.78
N ASN A 67 -0.47 0.73 9.38
CA ASN A 67 -1.02 0.91 8.04
C ASN A 67 0.06 0.70 6.96
N ALA A 68 1.24 1.29 7.17
CA ALA A 68 2.36 1.15 6.25
C ALA A 68 2.89 -0.30 6.25
N GLU A 69 2.93 -0.95 7.41
CA GLU A 69 3.35 -2.35 7.53
C GLU A 69 2.39 -3.32 6.84
N ILE A 70 1.07 -3.09 6.96
CA ILE A 70 0.06 -3.92 6.31
C ILE A 70 0.17 -3.82 4.80
N HIS A 71 0.31 -2.61 4.24
CA HIS A 71 0.58 -2.43 2.80
C HIS A 71 1.88 -3.13 2.38
N ASN A 72 2.95 -3.05 3.19
CA ASN A 72 4.19 -3.76 2.87
C ASN A 72 3.98 -5.28 2.84
N LYS A 73 3.29 -5.85 3.84
CA LYS A 73 3.02 -7.29 3.92
C LYS A 73 2.10 -7.79 2.80
N LEU A 74 1.06 -7.04 2.45
CA LEU A 74 0.21 -7.34 1.29
C LEU A 74 1.04 -7.38 0.00
N GLY A 75 1.94 -6.39 -0.18
CA GLY A 75 2.90 -6.37 -1.27
C GLY A 75 3.80 -7.60 -1.30
N ASP A 76 4.32 -8.04 -0.15
CA ASP A 76 5.21 -9.20 -0.03
C ASP A 76 4.51 -10.50 -0.47
N VAL A 77 3.28 -10.73 -0.01
CA VAL A 77 2.51 -11.94 -0.38
C VAL A 77 2.14 -11.92 -1.87
N LEU A 78 1.64 -10.78 -2.37
CA LEU A 78 1.28 -10.64 -3.78
C LEU A 78 2.49 -10.76 -4.72
N LEU A 79 3.65 -10.25 -4.30
CA LEU A 79 4.91 -10.46 -5.02
C LEU A 79 5.29 -11.94 -5.06
N GLY A 80 5.12 -12.66 -3.94
CA GLY A 80 5.35 -14.10 -3.89
C GLY A 80 4.47 -14.87 -4.87
N ILE A 81 3.16 -14.61 -4.86
CA ILE A 81 2.19 -15.23 -5.80
C ILE A 81 2.58 -14.91 -7.25
N GLY A 82 2.76 -13.62 -7.56
CA GLY A 82 3.10 -13.16 -8.90
C GLY A 82 4.39 -13.76 -9.47
N LYS A 83 5.40 -13.99 -8.61
CA LYS A 83 6.65 -14.64 -9.01
C LYS A 83 6.52 -16.14 -9.22
N ASN A 84 5.68 -16.81 -8.43
CA ASN A 84 5.58 -18.27 -8.44
C ASN A 84 4.63 -18.77 -9.54
N GLU A 85 3.63 -17.96 -9.89
CA GLU A 85 2.56 -18.33 -10.82
C GLU A 85 2.58 -17.51 -12.12
N ASP A 86 3.60 -16.67 -12.33
CA ASP A 86 3.67 -15.69 -13.42
C ASP A 86 2.42 -14.79 -13.51
N ASP A 87 1.82 -14.50 -12.35
CA ASP A 87 0.58 -13.76 -12.24
C ASP A 87 0.82 -12.25 -12.29
N MET A 88 0.57 -11.69 -13.47
CA MET A 88 0.75 -10.27 -13.75
C MET A 88 -0.20 -9.36 -12.95
N GLU A 89 -1.40 -9.84 -12.62
CA GLU A 89 -2.35 -9.08 -11.81
C GLU A 89 -1.85 -8.99 -10.37
N ALA A 90 -1.37 -10.11 -9.80
CA ALA A 90 -0.76 -10.11 -8.47
C ALA A 90 0.45 -9.15 -8.40
N LEU A 91 1.29 -9.14 -9.43
CA LEU A 91 2.42 -8.20 -9.52
C LEU A 91 1.97 -6.72 -9.60
N ASP A 92 0.91 -6.41 -10.34
CA ASP A 92 0.35 -5.05 -10.41
C ASP A 92 -0.15 -4.57 -9.04
N TYR A 93 -0.87 -5.43 -8.30
CA TYR A 93 -1.34 -5.08 -6.96
C TYR A 93 -0.22 -5.06 -5.92
N ALA A 94 0.84 -5.87 -6.08
CA ALA A 94 2.05 -5.76 -5.25
C ALA A 94 2.69 -4.37 -5.40
N ILE A 95 2.85 -3.89 -6.64
CA ILE A 95 3.38 -2.54 -6.95
C ILE A 95 2.52 -1.45 -6.30
N LEU A 96 1.19 -1.56 -6.38
CA LEU A 96 0.27 -0.61 -5.75
C LEU A 96 0.40 -0.60 -4.23
N SER A 97 0.55 -1.78 -3.61
CA SER A 97 0.66 -1.91 -2.16
C SER A 97 1.99 -1.34 -1.66
N TYR A 98 3.13 -1.69 -2.29
CA TYR A 98 4.42 -1.08 -1.92
C TYR A 98 4.44 0.43 -2.12
N ARG A 99 3.81 0.97 -3.17
CA ARG A 99 3.73 2.43 -3.35
C ARG A 99 3.00 3.11 -2.19
N SER A 100 1.94 2.48 -1.69
CA SER A 100 1.18 2.96 -0.53
C SER A 100 2.03 2.87 0.74
N ALA A 101 2.73 1.75 0.96
CA ALA A 101 3.69 1.59 2.06
C ALA A 101 4.80 2.65 2.05
N ILE A 102 5.40 2.94 0.89
CA ILE A 102 6.45 3.97 0.74
C ILE A 102 5.90 5.36 1.08
N THR A 103 4.68 5.67 0.61
CA THR A 103 4.04 6.96 0.86
C THR A 103 3.78 7.16 2.36
N LEU A 104 3.21 6.16 3.02
CA LEU A 104 2.92 6.21 4.46
C LEU A 104 4.19 6.18 5.31
N ALA A 105 5.17 5.35 4.96
CA ALA A 105 6.45 5.33 5.67
C ALA A 105 7.19 6.68 5.54
N SER A 106 7.09 7.34 4.38
CA SER A 106 7.64 8.70 4.18
C SER A 106 6.92 9.73 5.04
N LEU A 107 5.59 9.67 5.11
CA LEU A 107 4.77 10.54 5.96
C LEU A 107 5.14 10.39 7.44
N LEU A 108 5.43 9.17 7.88
CA LEU A 108 5.72 8.83 9.28
C LEU A 108 7.21 8.95 9.65
N GLY A 109 8.10 9.22 8.68
CA GLY A 109 9.55 9.20 8.92
C GLY A 109 10.12 7.80 9.21
N ALA A 110 9.39 6.74 8.86
CA ALA A 110 9.78 5.34 9.09
C ALA A 110 10.77 4.86 8.01
N GLU A 111 11.99 5.38 8.04
CA GLU A 111 12.99 5.20 6.98
C GLU A 111 13.32 3.72 6.70
N GLY A 112 13.47 2.89 7.73
CA GLY A 112 13.75 1.46 7.55
C GLY A 112 12.67 0.71 6.78
N LEU A 113 11.39 0.99 7.10
CA LEU A 113 10.26 0.43 6.37
C LEU A 113 10.19 0.95 4.93
N ARG A 114 10.48 2.25 4.75
CA ARG A 114 10.48 2.88 3.43
C ARG A 114 11.50 2.23 2.49
N GLU A 115 12.72 2.00 2.95
CA GLU A 115 13.77 1.38 2.16
C GLU A 115 13.47 -0.09 1.84
N SER A 116 12.95 -0.85 2.81
CA SER A 116 12.43 -2.20 2.58
C SER A 116 11.37 -2.22 1.47
N ALA A 117 10.36 -1.35 1.57
CA ALA A 117 9.28 -1.26 0.60
C ALA A 117 9.76 -0.83 -0.79
N ARG A 118 10.74 0.09 -0.89
CA ARG A 118 11.35 0.51 -2.16
C ARG A 118 12.08 -0.63 -2.88
N LYS A 119 12.83 -1.42 -2.12
CA LYS A 119 13.54 -2.59 -2.67
C LYS A 119 12.54 -3.57 -3.29
N ASN A 120 11.48 -3.90 -2.57
CA ASN A 120 10.49 -4.85 -3.06
C ASN A 120 9.60 -4.27 -4.17
N TYR A 121 9.32 -2.96 -4.14
CA TYR A 121 8.68 -2.23 -5.23
C TYR A 121 9.47 -2.35 -6.54
N ALA A 122 10.78 -2.12 -6.50
CA ALA A 122 11.65 -2.25 -7.67
C ALA A 122 11.67 -3.71 -8.18
N LEU A 123 11.71 -4.67 -7.25
CA LEU A 123 11.65 -6.09 -7.58
C LEU A 123 10.33 -6.47 -8.27
N ALA A 124 9.19 -6.00 -7.74
CA ALA A 124 7.88 -6.24 -8.33
C ALA A 124 7.76 -5.65 -9.74
N LYS A 125 8.26 -4.43 -9.97
CA LYS A 125 8.34 -3.83 -11.31
C LYS A 125 9.19 -4.66 -12.27
N SER A 126 10.32 -5.19 -11.81
CA SER A 126 11.19 -6.05 -12.61
C SER A 126 10.47 -7.32 -13.05
N TYR A 127 9.81 -8.03 -12.13
CA TYR A 127 9.03 -9.22 -12.48
C TYR A 127 7.85 -8.90 -13.39
N ARG A 128 7.23 -7.72 -13.23
CA ARG A 128 6.14 -7.27 -14.09
C ARG A 128 6.60 -6.90 -15.51
N GLY A 129 7.92 -6.79 -15.75
CA GLY A 129 8.48 -6.32 -17.01
C GLY A 129 8.42 -4.80 -17.18
N ILE A 130 8.17 -4.05 -16.11
CA ILE A 130 8.20 -2.59 -16.11
C ILE A 130 9.63 -2.14 -15.83
N SER A 131 10.46 -2.08 -16.86
CA SER A 131 11.78 -1.47 -16.75
C SER A 131 11.64 0.05 -16.66
N GLU A 132 12.34 0.68 -15.72
CA GLU A 132 12.56 2.14 -15.81
C GLU A 132 13.29 2.43 -17.12
N PRO A 133 12.89 3.47 -17.88
CA PRO A 133 13.63 3.86 -19.06
C PRO A 133 15.07 4.11 -18.62
N ARG A 134 16.03 3.33 -19.14
CA ARG A 134 17.44 3.65 -18.99
C ARG A 134 17.60 5.09 -19.46
N PRO A 135 18.21 5.99 -18.69
CA PRO A 135 18.52 7.31 -19.20
C PRO A 135 19.36 7.08 -20.47
N SER A 136 18.80 7.41 -21.63
CA SER A 136 19.56 7.44 -22.85
C SER A 136 20.58 8.55 -22.65
N ILE A 137 21.82 8.16 -22.35
CA ILE A 137 22.95 9.07 -22.46
C ILE A 137 23.01 9.42 -23.94
N SER A 138 22.41 10.55 -24.30
CA SER A 138 22.48 11.07 -25.64
C SER A 138 23.94 11.45 -25.89
N LEU A 139 24.66 10.62 -26.64
CA LEU A 139 26.02 10.87 -27.10
C LEU A 139 26.10 11.94 -28.20
N MET A 140 25.07 12.76 -28.39
CA MET A 140 25.05 13.91 -29.31
C MET A 140 25.80 15.12 -28.73
N GLY A 141 27.07 14.93 -28.39
CA GLY A 141 27.95 16.00 -27.92
C GLY A 141 29.40 15.86 -28.38
N ALA A 142 29.66 15.02 -29.40
CA ALA A 142 30.97 14.91 -30.03
C ALA A 142 30.85 15.29 -31.51
N ALA A 143 30.97 16.59 -31.78
CA ALA A 143 31.41 17.15 -33.06
C ALA A 143 31.98 18.55 -32.79
#